data_AF-A0A662R142-F1
#
_entry.id   AF-A0A662R142-F1
#
_cell.length_a   1.000
_cell.length_b   1.000
_cell.length_c   1.000
_cell.angle_alpha   90.00
_cell.angle_beta   90.00
_cell.angle_gamma   90.00
#
_symmetry.space_group_name_H-M   'P 1'
#
loop_
_entity.id
_entity.type
_entity.pdbx_description
1 polymer ?
#
loop_
_entity_poly.entity_id
_entity_poly.type
_entity_poly.pdbx_seq_one_letter_code
_entity_poly.pdbx_strand_id
1 'polypeptide(L)'
;MKLAKLPPIVLFIFMFISITTAVITTAGANATVIHVPEDYPTPSQALIHASDGDTIVVNGTYNEALNIGKEVSIVGGTLGCTLENYIWIKASNITLANLTIDTDGTGILVGYYSDPFRTNVSIEGCNIINATDGMVIINSEVNVSNTTASTFRYSLRPISSWVRVEDCSLQSDVFATDNGFFSMHNTTIYGKTSPVYLYNVDGEIEDAFLTGEQSGVILRNSSSTLSNISFEGLNIGLYLLNSEGVSAESISATNCS
;
A
#
# COMPACT_ATOMS: atom_id res chain seq x y z
N MET A 1 -4.51 -11.82 68.33
CA MET A 1 -5.80 -11.59 67.63
C MET A 1 -6.05 -12.83 66.76
N LYS A 2 -7.02 -13.67 67.12
CA LYS A 2 -7.27 -14.97 66.45
C LYS A 2 -8.05 -14.72 65.17
N LEU A 3 -7.47 -15.06 64.02
CA LEU A 3 -8.15 -15.04 62.72
C LEU A 3 -9.21 -16.15 62.72
N ALA A 4 -10.50 -15.79 62.65
CA ALA A 4 -11.56 -16.78 62.53
C ALA A 4 -11.44 -17.47 61.16
N LYS A 5 -11.43 -18.81 61.13
CA LYS A 5 -11.40 -19.58 59.89
C LYS A 5 -12.70 -19.36 59.13
N LEU A 6 -12.64 -18.65 58.00
CA LEU A 6 -13.77 -18.49 57.11
C LEU A 6 -14.18 -19.86 56.52
N PRO A 7 -15.49 -20.16 56.40
CA PRO A 7 -15.96 -21.40 55.79
C PRO A 7 -15.45 -21.53 54.33
N PRO A 8 -15.10 -22.74 53.86
CA PRO A 8 -14.60 -22.95 52.49
C PRO A 8 -15.52 -22.40 51.40
N ILE A 9 -16.83 -22.36 51.68
CA ILE A 9 -17.86 -21.85 50.77
C ILE A 9 -17.74 -20.33 50.54
N VAL A 10 -17.25 -19.56 51.52
CA VAL A 10 -17.05 -18.11 51.40
C VAL A 10 -15.86 -17.79 50.49
N LEU A 11 -14.83 -18.64 50.50
CA LEU A 11 -13.68 -18.52 49.61
C LEU A 11 -14.05 -18.86 48.15
N PHE A 12 -14.93 -19.84 47.96
CA PHE A 12 -15.44 -20.24 46.64
C PHE A 12 -16.32 -19.15 46.00
N ILE A 13 -17.16 -18.47 46.78
CA ILE A 13 -17.99 -17.36 46.30
C ILE A 13 -17.13 -16.17 45.87
N PHE A 14 -16.04 -15.87 46.59
CA PHE A 14 -15.09 -14.82 46.19
C PHE A 14 -14.33 -15.14 44.88
N MET A 15 -14.02 -16.42 44.64
CA MET A 15 -13.34 -16.87 43.42
C MET A 15 -14.24 -16.82 42.17
N PHE A 16 -15.56 -16.98 42.33
CA PHE A 16 -16.51 -16.84 41.22
C PHE A 16 -16.89 -15.38 40.93
N ILE A 17 -16.90 -14.50 41.94
CA ILE A 17 -17.16 -13.06 41.75
C ILE A 17 -15.98 -12.35 41.04
N SER A 18 -14.75 -12.85 41.16
CA SER A 18 -13.60 -12.27 40.44
C SER A 18 -13.55 -12.64 38.95
N ILE A 19 -14.40 -13.55 38.48
CA ILE A 19 -14.43 -14.01 37.07
C ILE A 19 -15.47 -13.24 36.25
N THR A 20 -16.37 -12.49 36.88
CA THR A 20 -17.40 -11.72 36.18
C THR A 20 -17.01 -10.26 36.02
N THR A 21 -16.99 -9.82 34.76
CA THR A 21 -17.05 -8.44 34.25
C THR A 21 -15.76 -7.63 34.16
N ALA A 22 -14.80 -8.13 33.39
CA ALA A 22 -14.23 -7.29 32.32
C ALA A 22 -14.84 -7.75 30.99
N VAL A 23 -16.16 -7.59 30.85
CA VAL A 23 -16.72 -7.44 29.51
C VAL A 23 -16.25 -6.05 29.10
N ILE A 24 -15.05 -5.98 28.54
CA ILE A 24 -14.65 -4.85 27.72
C ILE A 24 -15.61 -4.98 26.55
N THR A 25 -16.80 -4.37 26.68
CA THR A 25 -17.51 -3.94 25.49
C THR A 25 -16.51 -3.02 24.83
N THR A 26 -15.83 -3.53 23.81
CA THR A 26 -15.28 -2.69 22.77
C THR A 26 -16.49 -1.91 22.30
N ALA A 27 -16.70 -0.74 22.91
CA ALA A 27 -17.62 0.24 22.40
C ALA A 27 -17.04 0.50 21.02
N GLY A 28 -17.62 -0.16 20.00
CA GLY A 28 -17.27 0.12 18.63
C GLY A 28 -17.44 1.62 18.52
N ALA A 29 -16.32 2.34 18.45
CA ALA A 29 -16.37 3.72 18.05
C ALA A 29 -17.11 3.67 16.72
N ASN A 30 -18.31 4.23 16.69
CA ASN A 30 -19.07 4.25 15.47
C ASN A 30 -18.23 5.09 14.52
N ALA A 31 -17.65 4.46 13.51
CA ALA A 31 -16.89 5.13 12.47
C ALA A 31 -17.69 6.35 12.01
N THR A 32 -17.11 7.53 12.18
CA THR A 32 -17.70 8.80 11.79
C THR A 32 -17.06 9.30 10.51
N VAL A 33 -17.76 10.20 9.83
CA VAL A 33 -17.26 10.88 8.63
C VAL A 33 -16.91 12.32 9.02
N ILE A 34 -15.65 12.70 8.82
CA ILE A 34 -15.11 14.03 9.06
C ILE A 34 -14.88 14.70 7.71
N HIS A 35 -15.44 15.89 7.50
CA HIS A 35 -15.34 16.63 6.25
C HIS A 35 -14.32 17.76 6.38
N VAL A 36 -13.49 17.91 5.35
CA VAL A 36 -12.49 18.96 5.25
C VAL A 36 -12.79 19.76 3.98
N PRO A 37 -13.00 21.10 4.09
CA PRO A 37 -12.67 21.96 5.23
C PRO A 37 -13.80 22.20 6.27
N GLU A 38 -14.96 21.57 6.13
CA GLU A 38 -16.17 21.93 6.89
C GLU A 38 -16.05 21.72 8.41
N ASP A 39 -15.56 20.55 8.83
CA ASP A 39 -15.38 20.20 10.24
C ASP A 39 -14.01 20.64 10.77
N TYR A 40 -12.98 20.59 9.91
CA TYR A 40 -11.62 21.04 10.22
C TYR A 40 -10.98 21.76 9.02
N PRO A 41 -10.24 22.87 9.24
CA PRO A 41 -9.58 23.62 8.18
C PRO A 41 -8.59 22.83 7.32
N THR A 42 -7.92 21.80 7.85
CA THR A 42 -6.93 21.00 7.08
C THR A 42 -7.07 19.49 7.34
N PRO A 43 -6.64 18.65 6.38
CA PRO A 43 -6.57 17.20 6.58
C PRO A 43 -5.74 16.77 7.80
N SER A 44 -4.60 17.41 8.07
CA SER A 44 -3.80 17.14 9.28
C SER A 44 -4.60 17.39 10.57
N GLN A 45 -5.40 18.46 10.61
CA GLN A 45 -6.24 18.76 11.77
C GLN A 45 -7.37 17.74 11.95
N ALA A 46 -8.02 17.33 10.85
CA ALA A 46 -8.99 16.23 10.87
C ALA A 46 -8.35 14.93 11.37
N LEU A 47 -7.16 14.59 10.88
CA LEU A 47 -6.43 13.39 11.27
C LEU A 47 -6.08 13.38 12.77
N ILE A 48 -5.75 14.53 13.37
CA ILE A 48 -5.50 14.63 14.81
C ILE A 48 -6.76 14.26 15.61
N HIS A 49 -7.94 14.71 15.17
CA HIS A 49 -9.20 14.53 15.89
C HIS A 49 -9.95 13.24 15.54
N ALA A 50 -9.60 12.60 14.43
CA ALA A 50 -10.17 11.31 14.03
C ALA A 50 -9.87 10.21 15.06
N SER A 51 -10.84 9.33 15.28
CA SER A 51 -10.70 8.06 15.99
C SER A 51 -10.40 6.93 15.01
N ASP A 52 -9.94 5.79 15.52
CA ASP A 52 -9.80 4.58 14.70
C ASP A 52 -11.15 4.18 14.09
N GLY A 53 -11.13 3.82 12.81
CA GLY A 53 -12.28 3.52 11.98
C GLY A 53 -12.89 4.72 11.25
N ASP A 54 -12.53 5.97 11.58
CA ASP A 54 -13.12 7.15 10.95
C ASP A 54 -12.73 7.29 9.47
N THR A 55 -13.58 7.99 8.73
CA THR A 55 -13.33 8.41 7.34
C THR A 55 -13.17 9.92 7.26
N ILE A 56 -12.07 10.38 6.69
CA ILE A 56 -11.80 11.79 6.42
C ILE A 56 -12.05 12.04 4.94
N VAL A 57 -13.07 12.84 4.63
CA VAL A 57 -13.39 13.26 3.26
C VAL A 57 -12.77 14.62 3.02
N VAL A 58 -11.88 14.72 2.05
CA VAL A 58 -11.09 15.93 1.78
C VAL A 58 -11.52 16.57 0.46
N ASN A 59 -11.84 17.86 0.48
CA ASN A 59 -12.10 18.66 -0.73
C ASN A 59 -11.13 19.83 -0.82
N GLY A 60 -10.50 20.01 -1.99
CA GLY A 60 -9.63 21.16 -2.27
C GLY A 60 -8.14 20.82 -2.33
N THR A 61 -7.30 21.85 -2.28
CA THR A 61 -5.83 21.73 -2.40
C THR A 61 -5.15 22.10 -1.10
N TYR A 62 -4.24 21.25 -0.63
CA TYR A 62 -3.53 21.44 0.63
C TYR A 62 -2.04 21.18 0.46
N ASN A 63 -1.21 22.14 0.86
CA ASN A 63 0.24 21.97 0.93
C ASN A 63 0.65 21.54 2.34
N GLU A 64 0.50 20.24 2.62
CA GLU A 64 0.93 19.62 3.87
C GLU A 64 1.29 18.15 3.68
N ALA A 65 2.19 17.64 4.53
CA ALA A 65 2.53 16.23 4.57
C ALA A 65 1.66 15.50 5.60
N LEU A 66 1.07 14.37 5.20
CA LEU A 66 0.19 13.59 6.07
C LEU A 66 0.93 12.42 6.71
N ASN A 67 0.88 12.33 8.04
CA ASN A 67 1.50 11.26 8.82
C ASN A 67 0.42 10.41 9.48
N ILE A 68 0.04 9.30 8.87
CA ILE A 68 -1.14 8.49 9.22
C ILE A 68 -0.73 7.37 10.18
N GLY A 69 -0.87 7.64 11.48
CA GLY A 69 -0.52 6.72 12.56
C GLY A 69 -1.70 6.04 13.27
N LYS A 70 -2.92 6.13 12.70
CA LYS A 70 -4.17 5.60 13.25
C LYS A 70 -5.00 4.97 12.14
N GLU A 71 -5.89 4.04 12.47
CA GLU A 71 -6.68 3.28 11.49
C GLU A 71 -7.77 4.19 10.90
N VAL A 72 -7.52 4.83 9.76
CA VAL A 72 -8.48 5.75 9.14
C VAL A 72 -8.52 5.57 7.63
N SER A 73 -9.64 5.96 7.03
CA SER A 73 -9.76 6.13 5.59
C SER A 73 -9.63 7.61 5.23
N ILE A 74 -8.83 7.95 4.22
CA ILE A 74 -8.73 9.30 3.67
C ILE A 74 -9.18 9.25 2.21
N VAL A 75 -10.25 9.96 1.89
CA VAL A 75 -10.91 9.89 0.60
C VAL A 75 -11.04 11.28 -0.01
N GLY A 76 -10.68 11.44 -1.27
CA GLY A 76 -10.96 12.65 -2.02
C GLY A 76 -12.46 12.80 -2.24
N GLY A 77 -13.00 13.95 -1.85
CA GLY A 77 -14.40 14.29 -2.04
C GLY A 77 -14.74 14.64 -3.50
N THR A 78 -16.02 14.92 -3.75
CA THR A 78 -16.55 15.14 -5.10
C THR A 78 -15.97 16.35 -5.82
N LEU A 79 -15.39 17.31 -5.09
CA LEU A 79 -14.76 18.48 -5.67
C LEU A 79 -13.29 18.22 -6.06
N GLY A 80 -12.79 17.00 -5.81
CA GLY A 80 -11.39 16.64 -5.95
C GLY A 80 -10.57 17.00 -4.71
N CYS A 81 -9.47 16.27 -4.52
CA CYS A 81 -8.48 16.53 -3.48
C CYS A 81 -7.09 16.51 -4.09
N THR A 82 -6.31 17.56 -3.88
CA THR A 82 -4.88 17.61 -4.21
C THR A 82 -4.06 17.85 -2.95
N LEU A 83 -3.14 16.94 -2.66
CA LEU A 83 -2.14 17.10 -1.62
C LEU A 83 -0.81 17.45 -2.28
N GLU A 84 -0.30 18.65 -2.01
CA GLU A 84 0.96 19.17 -2.56
C GLU A 84 2.17 18.77 -1.69
N ASN A 85 2.23 17.49 -1.29
CA ASN A 85 3.31 16.93 -0.49
C ASN A 85 3.22 15.38 -0.44
N TYR A 86 4.01 14.75 0.44
CA TYR A 86 3.97 13.29 0.63
C TYR A 86 2.94 12.82 1.67
N ILE A 87 2.56 11.55 1.56
CA ILE A 87 1.79 10.81 2.57
C ILE A 87 2.68 9.71 3.17
N TRP A 88 2.75 9.64 4.50
CA TRP A 88 3.42 8.56 5.22
C TRP A 88 2.40 7.75 6.05
N ILE A 89 2.18 6.51 5.63
CA ILE A 89 1.35 5.53 6.32
C ILE A 89 2.20 4.74 7.32
N LYS A 90 1.81 4.80 8.60
CA LYS A 90 2.50 4.14 9.72
C LYS A 90 1.67 3.03 10.37
N ALA A 91 0.36 3.05 10.18
CA ALA A 91 -0.60 2.10 10.73
C ALA A 91 -1.10 1.08 9.69
N SER A 92 -1.76 0.02 10.17
CA SER A 92 -2.52 -0.94 9.35
C SER A 92 -3.96 -0.45 9.15
N ASN A 93 -4.76 -1.18 8.36
CA ASN A 93 -6.19 -0.89 8.17
C ASN A 93 -6.45 0.53 7.64
N ILE A 94 -5.67 0.93 6.64
CA ILE A 94 -5.73 2.27 6.03
C ILE A 94 -6.28 2.17 4.62
N THR A 95 -7.16 3.10 4.25
CA THR A 95 -7.55 3.30 2.85
C THR A 95 -7.21 4.71 2.43
N LEU A 96 -6.48 4.85 1.33
CA LEU A 96 -6.31 6.10 0.59
C LEU A 96 -7.09 5.96 -0.71
N ALA A 97 -8.06 6.84 -0.95
CA ALA A 97 -8.88 6.74 -2.15
C ALA A 97 -9.11 8.08 -2.86
N ASN A 98 -9.06 8.08 -4.19
CA ASN A 98 -9.43 9.23 -5.04
C ASN A 98 -8.66 10.52 -4.73
N LEU A 99 -7.38 10.40 -4.35
CA LEU A 99 -6.52 11.54 -4.05
C LEU A 99 -5.61 11.86 -5.23
N THR A 100 -5.38 13.14 -5.51
CA THR A 100 -4.22 13.57 -6.28
C THR A 100 -3.08 13.91 -5.33
N ILE A 101 -1.90 13.32 -5.55
CA ILE A 101 -0.67 13.59 -4.81
C ILE A 101 0.31 14.24 -5.77
N ASP A 102 0.59 15.53 -5.55
CA ASP A 102 1.53 16.32 -6.35
C ASP A 102 2.74 16.68 -5.49
N THR A 103 3.89 16.10 -5.78
CA THR A 103 5.10 16.29 -4.97
C THR A 103 6.33 16.15 -5.85
N ASP A 104 7.46 16.76 -5.49
CA ASP A 104 8.75 16.54 -6.16
C ASP A 104 9.55 15.37 -5.54
N GLY A 105 9.11 14.87 -4.39
CA GLY A 105 9.77 13.84 -3.59
C GLY A 105 9.16 12.44 -3.75
N THR A 106 8.91 11.77 -2.63
CA THR A 106 8.16 10.51 -2.60
C THR A 106 6.67 10.82 -2.49
N GLY A 107 5.81 10.23 -3.33
CA GLY A 107 4.36 10.41 -3.25
C GLY A 107 3.77 9.78 -1.98
N ILE A 108 3.80 8.46 -1.92
CA ILE A 108 3.29 7.67 -0.80
C ILE A 108 4.40 6.78 -0.24
N LEU A 109 4.63 6.88 1.07
CA LEU A 109 5.51 6.01 1.83
C LEU A 109 4.68 5.14 2.78
N VAL A 110 4.80 3.82 2.68
CA VAL A 110 4.14 2.88 3.59
C VAL A 110 5.19 2.15 4.42
N GLY A 111 5.14 2.33 5.74
CA GLY A 111 6.04 1.69 6.69
C GLY A 111 7.48 2.21 6.66
N TYR A 112 8.33 1.50 7.40
CA TYR A 112 9.77 1.67 7.45
C TYR A 112 10.42 0.37 7.96
N TYR A 113 11.75 0.23 7.85
CA TYR A 113 12.43 -1.04 8.21
C TYR A 113 12.32 -1.41 9.70
N SER A 114 12.30 -0.43 10.60
CA SER A 114 12.31 -0.64 12.06
C SER A 114 10.93 -0.90 12.67
N ASP A 115 9.94 -1.07 11.81
CA ASP A 115 8.60 -0.55 12.01
C ASP A 115 7.68 -1.77 11.75
N PRO A 116 6.71 -2.09 12.62
CA PRO A 116 6.00 -3.39 12.58
C PRO A 116 5.30 -3.64 11.23
N PHE A 117 5.22 -4.89 10.78
CA PHE A 117 4.62 -5.21 9.48
C PHE A 117 3.18 -4.67 9.39
N ARG A 118 2.87 -3.86 8.36
CA ARG A 118 1.52 -3.31 8.15
C ARG A 118 0.71 -4.26 7.31
N THR A 119 -0.57 -4.35 7.60
CA THR A 119 -1.51 -5.15 6.82
C THR A 119 -2.74 -4.34 6.46
N ASN A 120 -3.46 -4.80 5.45
CA ASN A 120 -4.72 -4.20 5.04
C ASN A 120 -4.60 -2.69 4.74
N VAL A 121 -3.57 -2.32 3.98
CA VAL A 121 -3.42 -0.96 3.43
C VAL A 121 -3.89 -0.99 1.98
N SER A 122 -4.81 -0.10 1.63
CA SER A 122 -5.34 0.05 0.28
C SER A 122 -5.06 1.44 -0.28
N ILE A 123 -4.61 1.51 -1.54
CA ILE A 123 -4.39 2.72 -2.32
C ILE A 123 -5.22 2.59 -3.60
N GLU A 124 -6.29 3.37 -3.71
CA GLU A 124 -7.35 3.14 -4.70
C GLU A 124 -7.67 4.40 -5.49
N GLY A 125 -7.67 4.36 -6.82
CA GLY A 125 -8.11 5.52 -7.61
C GLY A 125 -7.22 6.76 -7.43
N CYS A 126 -5.99 6.60 -6.93
CA CYS A 126 -5.11 7.72 -6.65
C CYS A 126 -4.36 8.15 -7.92
N ASN A 127 -4.01 9.43 -8.01
CA ASN A 127 -3.21 9.99 -9.08
C ASN A 127 -1.95 10.64 -8.50
N ILE A 128 -0.79 10.00 -8.68
CA ILE A 128 0.49 10.48 -8.17
C ILE A 128 1.25 11.12 -9.33
N ILE A 129 1.56 12.41 -9.21
CA ILE A 129 2.20 13.20 -10.27
C ILE A 129 3.44 13.92 -9.75
N ASN A 130 4.35 14.24 -10.67
CA ASN A 130 5.60 14.97 -10.44
C ASN A 130 6.57 14.35 -9.42
N ALA A 131 6.24 13.19 -8.83
CA ALA A 131 7.05 12.58 -7.81
C ALA A 131 8.37 12.01 -8.36
N THR A 132 9.43 12.08 -7.58
CA THR A 132 10.67 11.33 -7.85
C THR A 132 10.39 9.83 -7.77
N ASP A 133 9.84 9.38 -6.63
CA ASP A 133 9.40 8.00 -6.41
C ASP A 133 7.89 8.05 -6.13
N GLY A 134 7.07 7.28 -6.86
CA GLY A 134 5.61 7.32 -6.71
C GLY A 134 5.16 6.73 -5.38
N MET A 135 5.37 5.43 -5.25
CA MET A 135 5.07 4.67 -4.04
C MET A 135 6.29 3.92 -3.57
N VAL A 136 6.64 4.07 -2.29
CA VAL A 136 7.68 3.29 -1.61
C VAL A 136 7.02 2.50 -0.50
N ILE A 137 7.06 1.18 -0.60
CA ILE A 137 6.35 0.28 0.33
C ILE A 137 7.40 -0.57 1.02
N ILE A 138 7.49 -0.47 2.34
CA ILE A 138 8.52 -1.12 3.14
C ILE A 138 7.86 -1.94 4.24
N ASN A 139 8.24 -3.21 4.36
CA ASN A 139 7.80 -4.10 5.42
C ASN A 139 6.27 -4.05 5.62
N SER A 140 5.50 -4.18 4.53
CA SER A 140 4.05 -3.97 4.53
C SER A 140 3.34 -4.87 3.53
N GLU A 141 2.07 -5.13 3.77
CA GLU A 141 1.11 -5.69 2.81
C GLU A 141 0.20 -4.57 2.30
N VAL A 142 0.21 -4.34 0.99
CA VAL A 142 -0.50 -3.23 0.34
C VAL A 142 -1.18 -3.69 -0.94
N ASN A 143 -2.45 -3.32 -1.09
CA ASN A 143 -3.17 -3.40 -2.35
C ASN A 143 -3.17 -2.02 -3.02
N VAL A 144 -2.75 -1.98 -4.28
CA VAL A 144 -2.78 -0.78 -5.13
C VAL A 144 -3.72 -1.07 -6.29
N SER A 145 -4.80 -0.31 -6.42
CA SER A 145 -5.77 -0.51 -7.50
C SER A 145 -6.16 0.78 -8.18
N ASN A 146 -6.49 0.71 -9.48
CA ASN A 146 -7.04 1.83 -10.26
C ASN A 146 -6.20 3.12 -10.14
N THR A 147 -4.89 2.99 -9.93
CA THR A 147 -4.01 4.09 -9.56
C THR A 147 -3.10 4.45 -10.74
N THR A 148 -2.89 5.75 -10.92
CA THR A 148 -1.94 6.29 -11.90
C THR A 148 -0.72 6.88 -11.19
N ALA A 149 0.47 6.59 -11.70
CA ALA A 149 1.72 7.14 -11.15
C ALA A 149 2.65 7.63 -12.26
N SER A 150 2.72 8.95 -12.44
CA SER A 150 3.59 9.65 -13.39
C SER A 150 4.81 10.21 -12.68
N THR A 151 5.91 9.44 -12.65
CA THR A 151 7.07 9.74 -11.79
C THR A 151 8.40 9.76 -12.52
N PHE A 152 9.42 10.34 -11.88
CA PHE A 152 10.73 10.52 -12.49
C PHE A 152 11.65 9.30 -12.40
N ARG A 153 11.59 8.51 -11.33
CA ARG A 153 12.51 7.37 -11.12
C ARG A 153 11.80 6.03 -11.05
N TYR A 154 10.92 5.85 -10.08
CA TYR A 154 10.15 4.62 -9.90
C TYR A 154 8.70 4.97 -9.67
N SER A 155 7.78 4.24 -10.30
CA SER A 155 6.35 4.39 -10.02
C SER A 155 5.99 3.63 -8.73
N LEU A 156 6.63 2.49 -8.51
CA LEU A 156 6.40 1.63 -7.36
C LEU A 156 7.69 0.92 -6.93
N ARG A 157 8.02 0.98 -5.65
CA ARG A 157 9.21 0.36 -5.06
C ARG A 157 8.87 -0.44 -3.79
N PRO A 158 8.43 -1.69 -3.92
CA PRO A 158 8.22 -2.60 -2.79
C PRO A 158 9.55 -3.13 -2.24
N ILE A 159 9.70 -3.14 -0.92
CA ILE A 159 10.89 -3.63 -0.22
C ILE A 159 10.43 -4.49 0.96
N SER A 160 10.79 -5.78 0.98
CA SER A 160 10.35 -6.73 2.01
C SER A 160 8.84 -6.67 2.25
N SER A 161 8.07 -6.62 1.16
CA SER A 161 6.65 -6.29 1.20
C SER A 161 5.83 -7.29 0.37
N TRP A 162 4.55 -7.39 0.71
CA TRP A 162 3.55 -8.13 -0.05
C TRP A 162 2.68 -7.12 -0.79
N VAL A 163 2.87 -6.98 -2.10
CA VAL A 163 2.20 -5.94 -2.87
C VAL A 163 1.40 -6.56 -4.01
N ARG A 164 0.13 -6.20 -4.07
CA ARG A 164 -0.77 -6.52 -5.19
C ARG A 164 -1.09 -5.24 -5.95
N VAL A 165 -0.96 -5.28 -7.27
CA VAL A 165 -1.19 -4.15 -8.17
C VAL A 165 -2.23 -4.54 -9.21
N GLU A 166 -3.33 -3.78 -9.30
CA GLU A 166 -4.45 -4.09 -10.20
C GLU A 166 -4.93 -2.87 -10.94
N ASP A 167 -5.24 -3.03 -12.23
CA ASP A 167 -5.88 -1.97 -13.03
C ASP A 167 -5.11 -0.64 -13.00
N CYS A 168 -3.77 -0.70 -12.90
CA CYS A 168 -2.92 0.47 -12.72
C CYS A 168 -2.26 0.92 -14.02
N SER A 169 -1.88 2.20 -14.07
CA SER A 169 -1.06 2.77 -15.15
C SER A 169 0.14 3.51 -14.58
N LEU A 170 1.33 2.93 -14.74
CA LEU A 170 2.58 3.39 -14.13
C LEU A 170 3.52 3.92 -15.22
N GLN A 171 3.97 5.18 -15.15
CA GLN A 171 4.82 5.81 -16.18
C GLN A 171 6.33 5.75 -15.88
N SER A 172 6.74 4.78 -15.08
CA SER A 172 8.12 4.55 -14.71
C SER A 172 8.30 3.11 -14.23
N ASP A 173 9.54 2.73 -13.97
CA ASP A 173 9.88 1.35 -13.65
C ASP A 173 9.30 0.93 -12.28
N VAL A 174 9.02 -0.36 -12.14
CA VAL A 174 8.68 -1.04 -10.88
C VAL A 174 9.90 -1.82 -10.41
N PHE A 175 10.35 -1.55 -9.18
CA PHE A 175 11.53 -2.18 -8.60
C PHE A 175 11.18 -2.82 -7.26
N ALA A 176 11.01 -4.14 -7.24
CA ALA A 176 10.70 -4.91 -6.03
C ALA A 176 11.91 -5.68 -5.53
N THR A 177 12.17 -5.63 -4.22
CA THR A 177 13.35 -6.25 -3.61
C THR A 177 13.11 -6.82 -2.21
N ASP A 178 14.08 -7.62 -1.75
CA ASP A 178 14.31 -8.03 -0.36
C ASP A 178 13.22 -8.92 0.26
N ASN A 179 13.01 -10.14 -0.26
CA ASN A 179 12.12 -11.17 0.28
C ASN A 179 10.69 -10.67 0.50
N GLY A 180 9.87 -10.81 -0.52
CA GLY A 180 8.46 -10.42 -0.49
C GLY A 180 7.67 -11.18 -1.53
N PHE A 181 6.43 -10.73 -1.74
CA PHE A 181 5.58 -11.23 -2.81
C PHE A 181 5.06 -10.05 -3.63
N PHE A 182 5.16 -10.14 -4.95
CA PHE A 182 4.67 -9.11 -5.86
C PHE A 182 3.69 -9.72 -6.88
N SER A 183 2.45 -9.27 -6.85
CA SER A 183 1.42 -9.66 -7.81
C SER A 183 0.97 -8.44 -8.60
N MET A 184 0.81 -8.60 -9.91
CA MET A 184 0.39 -7.55 -10.82
C MET A 184 -0.57 -8.10 -11.87
N HIS A 185 -1.77 -7.51 -11.95
CA HIS A 185 -2.82 -7.92 -12.89
C HIS A 185 -3.37 -6.70 -13.64
N ASN A 186 -3.70 -6.89 -14.93
CA ASN A 186 -4.32 -5.87 -15.79
C ASN A 186 -3.65 -4.48 -15.68
N THR A 187 -2.32 -4.46 -15.63
CA THR A 187 -1.55 -3.25 -15.34
C THR A 187 -0.66 -2.89 -16.53
N THR A 188 -0.62 -1.59 -16.81
CA THR A 188 0.18 -1.01 -17.88
C THR A 188 1.39 -0.29 -17.28
N ILE A 189 2.59 -0.60 -17.75
CA ILE A 189 3.83 0.07 -17.32
C ILE A 189 4.55 0.67 -18.53
N TYR A 190 4.68 1.98 -18.53
CA TYR A 190 5.53 2.74 -19.45
C TYR A 190 6.88 2.99 -18.78
N GLY A 191 7.68 1.93 -18.71
CA GLY A 191 9.00 1.97 -18.09
C GLY A 191 10.00 2.79 -18.90
N LYS A 192 11.00 3.33 -18.21
CA LYS A 192 12.11 4.07 -18.83
C LYS A 192 13.21 3.12 -19.26
N THR A 193 13.52 2.15 -18.41
CA THR A 193 14.61 1.21 -18.69
C THR A 193 14.10 -0.22 -18.66
N SER A 194 13.68 -0.69 -17.48
CA SER A 194 13.18 -2.04 -17.28
C SER A 194 11.87 -1.98 -16.51
N PRO A 195 10.72 -2.04 -17.21
CA PRO A 195 9.39 -1.84 -16.63
C PRO A 195 9.17 -2.60 -15.33
N VAL A 196 9.64 -3.86 -15.26
CA VAL A 196 9.58 -4.66 -14.03
C VAL A 196 10.94 -5.25 -13.71
N TYR A 197 11.40 -5.02 -12.49
CA TYR A 197 12.60 -5.64 -11.91
C TYR A 197 12.26 -6.27 -10.55
N LEU A 198 12.37 -7.59 -10.45
CA LEU A 198 12.17 -8.35 -9.21
C LEU A 198 13.52 -8.96 -8.75
N TYR A 199 13.91 -8.70 -7.50
CA TYR A 199 15.16 -9.20 -6.91
C TYR A 199 14.97 -9.82 -5.53
N ASN A 200 15.21 -11.13 -5.43
CA ASN A 200 14.84 -11.92 -4.25
C ASN A 200 13.35 -11.74 -3.89
N VAL A 201 12.47 -11.75 -4.89
CA VAL A 201 11.03 -11.54 -4.70
C VAL A 201 10.28 -12.57 -5.53
N ASP A 202 9.37 -13.31 -4.90
CA ASP A 202 8.48 -14.18 -5.64
C ASP A 202 7.30 -13.38 -6.18
N GLY A 203 6.70 -13.82 -7.29
CA GLY A 203 5.62 -13.02 -7.84
C GLY A 203 4.79 -13.64 -8.96
N GLU A 204 3.77 -12.89 -9.33
CA GLU A 204 2.82 -13.23 -10.39
C GLU A 204 2.58 -11.98 -11.23
N ILE A 205 2.71 -12.11 -12.54
CA ILE A 205 2.42 -11.03 -13.48
C ILE A 205 1.49 -11.58 -14.56
N GLU A 206 0.29 -11.04 -14.61
CA GLU A 206 -0.77 -11.46 -15.51
C GLU A 206 -1.39 -10.26 -16.23
N ASP A 207 -1.79 -10.46 -17.48
CA ASP A 207 -2.53 -9.48 -18.29
C ASP A 207 -1.84 -8.10 -18.30
N ALA A 208 -0.52 -8.10 -18.42
CA ALA A 208 0.29 -6.89 -18.32
C ALA A 208 0.73 -6.37 -19.69
N PHE A 209 0.75 -5.05 -19.85
CA PHE A 209 1.33 -4.38 -21.01
C PHE A 209 2.55 -3.55 -20.59
N LEU A 210 3.70 -3.86 -21.17
CA LEU A 210 5.00 -3.34 -20.73
C LEU A 210 5.74 -2.70 -21.91
N THR A 211 6.09 -1.42 -21.77
CA THR A 211 6.91 -0.69 -22.75
C THR A 211 8.16 -0.13 -22.10
N GLY A 212 9.27 -0.04 -22.82
CA GLY A 212 10.48 0.64 -22.34
C GLY A 212 11.64 0.49 -23.30
N GLU A 213 12.84 0.88 -22.88
CA GLU A 213 14.01 0.92 -23.78
C GLU A 213 14.94 -0.30 -23.70
N GLN A 214 14.97 -1.02 -22.57
CA GLN A 214 15.94 -2.09 -22.34
C GLN A 214 15.30 -3.46 -22.22
N SER A 215 14.89 -3.86 -21.00
CA SER A 215 14.41 -5.22 -20.71
C SER A 215 13.02 -5.18 -20.10
N GLY A 216 12.04 -5.94 -20.61
CA GLY A 216 10.66 -5.89 -20.14
C GLY A 216 10.50 -6.31 -18.68
N VAL A 217 10.76 -7.59 -18.41
CA VAL A 217 10.78 -8.16 -17.06
C VAL A 217 12.17 -8.70 -16.76
N ILE A 218 12.77 -8.26 -15.65
CA ILE A 218 14.00 -8.82 -15.10
C ILE A 218 13.67 -9.58 -13.81
N LEU A 219 13.98 -10.87 -13.78
CA LEU A 219 13.86 -11.71 -12.58
C LEU A 219 15.26 -12.11 -12.11
N ARG A 220 15.63 -11.72 -10.90
CA ARG A 220 16.92 -12.08 -10.30
C ARG A 220 16.72 -12.79 -8.97
N ASN A 221 17.27 -13.99 -8.81
CA ASN A 221 17.10 -14.81 -7.61
C ASN A 221 15.62 -14.93 -7.19
N SER A 222 14.71 -15.07 -8.15
CA SER A 222 13.26 -14.94 -7.94
C SER A 222 12.53 -16.13 -8.55
N SER A 223 11.36 -16.48 -8.02
CA SER A 223 10.43 -17.43 -8.65
C SER A 223 9.15 -16.70 -9.06
N SER A 224 8.72 -16.84 -10.31
CA SER A 224 7.52 -16.11 -10.76
C SER A 224 6.72 -16.84 -11.84
N THR A 225 5.41 -16.60 -11.83
CA THR A 225 4.51 -16.97 -12.91
C THR A 225 4.21 -15.74 -13.77
N LEU A 226 4.36 -15.89 -15.08
CA LEU A 226 4.13 -14.83 -16.07
C LEU A 226 3.09 -15.31 -17.08
N SER A 227 1.96 -14.63 -17.21
CA SER A 227 0.89 -14.99 -18.15
C SER A 227 0.37 -13.77 -18.91
N ASN A 228 0.04 -13.95 -20.18
CA ASN A 228 -0.61 -12.93 -21.02
C ASN A 228 0.12 -11.57 -21.05
N ILE A 229 1.45 -11.58 -21.06
CA ILE A 229 2.25 -10.36 -21.06
C ILE A 229 2.53 -9.90 -22.49
N SER A 230 2.29 -8.62 -22.76
CA SER A 230 2.61 -7.97 -24.03
C SER A 230 3.74 -6.97 -23.85
N PHE A 231 4.79 -7.13 -24.65
CA PHE A 231 5.96 -6.26 -24.68
C PHE A 231 5.97 -5.37 -25.92
N GLU A 232 6.25 -4.08 -25.76
CA GLU A 232 6.46 -3.16 -26.89
C GLU A 232 7.74 -2.33 -26.76
N GLY A 233 8.54 -2.29 -27.84
CA GLY A 233 9.67 -1.37 -27.98
C GLY A 233 10.94 -1.75 -27.20
N LEU A 234 10.98 -2.94 -26.60
CA LEU A 234 12.06 -3.39 -25.72
C LEU A 234 13.16 -4.13 -26.48
N ASN A 235 14.40 -4.11 -25.99
CA ASN A 235 15.49 -4.93 -26.55
C ASN A 235 15.41 -6.38 -26.08
N ILE A 236 14.92 -6.62 -24.87
CA ILE A 236 14.77 -7.94 -24.28
C ILE A 236 13.38 -8.01 -23.65
N GLY A 237 12.57 -9.02 -23.97
CA GLY A 237 11.28 -9.21 -23.30
C GLY A 237 11.44 -9.68 -21.85
N LEU A 238 12.12 -10.82 -21.66
CA LEU A 238 12.31 -11.45 -20.36
C LEU A 238 13.80 -11.76 -20.11
N TYR A 239 14.32 -11.37 -18.95
CA TYR A 239 15.71 -11.62 -18.56
C TYR A 239 15.80 -12.30 -17.19
N LEU A 240 16.42 -13.48 -17.15
CA LEU A 240 16.48 -14.34 -15.97
C LEU A 240 17.92 -14.44 -15.44
N LEU A 241 18.10 -14.20 -14.14
CA LEU A 241 19.41 -14.23 -13.48
C LEU A 241 19.34 -15.04 -12.18
N ASN A 242 19.85 -16.27 -12.20
CA ASN A 242 19.80 -17.20 -11.06
C ASN A 242 18.37 -17.40 -10.52
N SER A 243 17.38 -17.37 -11.40
CA SER A 243 15.97 -17.52 -11.07
C SER A 243 15.54 -18.95 -11.36
N GLU A 244 14.80 -19.54 -10.43
CA GLU A 244 14.29 -20.91 -10.51
C GLU A 244 12.76 -20.88 -10.39
N GLY A 245 12.08 -21.94 -10.83
CA GLY A 245 10.61 -22.00 -10.72
C GLY A 245 9.85 -21.01 -11.61
N VAL A 246 10.52 -20.35 -12.56
CA VAL A 246 9.87 -19.41 -13.48
C VAL A 246 9.02 -20.15 -14.51
N SER A 247 7.73 -19.79 -14.60
CA SER A 247 6.84 -20.23 -15.67
C SER A 247 6.36 -19.03 -16.47
N ALA A 248 6.27 -19.19 -17.80
CA ALA A 248 5.85 -18.12 -18.70
C ALA A 248 4.95 -18.68 -19.80
N GLU A 249 3.76 -18.11 -19.95
CA GLU A 249 2.78 -18.48 -20.98
C GLU A 249 2.16 -17.25 -21.66
N SER A 250 1.72 -17.41 -22.91
CA SER A 250 1.04 -16.36 -23.68
C SER A 250 1.78 -15.01 -23.74
N ILE A 251 3.11 -15.08 -23.92
CA ILE A 251 3.96 -13.88 -24.02
C ILE A 251 4.03 -13.42 -25.48
N SER A 252 3.76 -12.13 -25.71
CA SER A 252 3.89 -11.51 -27.03
C SER A 252 4.85 -10.32 -27.01
N ALA A 253 5.51 -10.06 -28.13
CA ALA A 253 6.45 -8.96 -28.28
C ALA A 253 6.28 -8.30 -29.65
N THR A 254 6.18 -6.98 -29.66
CA THR A 254 6.03 -6.16 -30.87
C THR A 254 7.06 -5.03 -30.88
N ASN A 255 7.65 -4.75 -32.05
CA ASN A 255 8.66 -3.69 -32.20
C ASN A 255 9.88 -3.85 -31.26
N CYS A 256 10.19 -5.08 -30.85
CA CYS A 256 11.39 -5.39 -30.07
C CYS A 256 12.60 -5.64 -31.00
N SER A 257 13.80 -5.24 -30.57
CA SER A 257 15.04 -5.37 -31.37
C SER A 257 15.82 -6.65 -31.15
#